data_AF-A0A6L3UZH7-F1
#
_entry.id   AF-A0A6L3UZH7-F1
#
_cell.length_a   1.000
_cell.length_b   1.000
_cell.length_c   1.000
_cell.angle_alpha   90.00
_cell.angle_beta   90.00
_cell.angle_gamma   90.00
#
_symmetry.space_group_name_H-M   'P 1'
#
loop_
_entity.id
_entity.type
_entity.pdbx_description
1 polymer ?
#
loop_
_entity_poly.entity_id
_entity_poly.type
_entity_poly.pdbx_seq_one_letter_code
_entity_poly.pdbx_strand_id
1 'polypeptide(L)'
;MEFIVKEQDSIKVQCLYYGNKRENMVSGFLQLHYGDIITISNHGKFVFDVGWFIFITINESTKEFVFFRDLEAAIHSKKLESCIDVILDYSLSTFYLDKSLVNRNKELFLSLSNKLSESSFLFHRITNKFPAENQT
;
A
#
# COMPACT_ATOMS: atom_id res chain seq x y z
N MET A 1 -10.56 1.47 3.56
CA MET A 1 -9.47 2.47 3.58
C MET A 1 -8.39 2.00 2.62
N GLU A 2 -7.77 2.92 1.87
CA GLU A 2 -6.77 2.59 0.84
C GLU A 2 -5.35 2.86 1.35
N PHE A 3 -4.47 1.90 1.08
CA PHE A 3 -3.06 1.90 1.42
C PHE A 3 -2.24 1.57 0.18
N ILE A 4 -1.00 2.02 0.13
CA ILE A 4 -0.03 1.65 -0.89
C ILE A 4 1.21 1.04 -0.24
N VAL A 5 1.77 0.02 -0.89
CA VAL A 5 3.03 -0.59 -0.47
C VAL A 5 4.19 0.33 -0.83
N LYS A 6 4.93 0.76 0.20
CA LYS A 6 6.10 1.63 0.09
C LYS A 6 7.43 0.89 0.22
N GLU A 7 7.40 -0.31 0.81
CA GLU A 7 8.61 -1.13 0.91
C GLU A 7 9.08 -1.53 -0.49
N GLN A 8 10.37 -1.33 -0.79
CA GLN A 8 10.99 -1.77 -2.06
C GLN A 8 11.05 -3.30 -2.15
N ASP A 9 11.26 -3.95 -1.00
CA ASP A 9 11.18 -5.40 -0.86
C ASP A 9 9.72 -5.86 -0.73
N SER A 10 9.44 -7.10 -1.19
CA SER A 10 8.11 -7.68 -1.11
C SER A 10 7.68 -7.89 0.36
N ILE A 11 6.46 -7.47 0.71
CA ILE A 11 5.86 -7.77 2.02
C ILE A 11 5.14 -9.11 1.92
N LYS A 12 5.57 -10.08 2.73
CA LYS A 12 4.91 -11.39 2.81
C LYS A 12 3.80 -11.33 3.86
N VAL A 13 2.57 -11.63 3.47
CA VAL A 13 1.41 -11.67 4.35
C VAL A 13 0.75 -13.03 4.33
N GLN A 14 0.28 -13.50 5.48
CA GLN A 14 -0.45 -14.76 5.60
C GLN A 14 -1.88 -14.61 5.10
N CYS A 15 -2.31 -15.50 4.20
CA CYS A 15 -3.64 -15.52 3.63
C CYS A 15 -4.43 -16.76 4.06
N LEU A 16 -5.74 -16.60 4.11
CA LEU A 16 -6.70 -17.65 4.42
C LEU A 16 -7.42 -18.11 3.15
N TYR A 17 -7.18 -19.36 2.75
CA TYR A 17 -7.88 -20.03 1.65
C TYR A 17 -8.86 -21.06 2.20
N TYR A 18 -10.08 -21.07 1.64
CA TYR A 18 -11.05 -22.13 1.90
C TYR A 18 -10.90 -23.21 0.85
N GLY A 19 -10.58 -24.43 1.27
CA GLY A 19 -10.92 -25.60 0.46
C GLY A 19 -12.44 -25.78 0.34
N ASN A 20 -12.89 -26.71 -0.50
CA ASN A 20 -14.31 -27.02 -0.72
C ASN A 20 -15.10 -27.43 0.56
N LYS A 21 -14.45 -27.60 1.71
CA LYS A 21 -15.07 -27.88 3.02
C LYS A 21 -14.46 -26.98 4.10
N ARG A 22 -15.28 -26.58 5.09
CA ARG A 22 -14.87 -25.74 6.25
C ARG A 22 -13.69 -26.32 7.06
N GLU A 23 -13.53 -27.63 6.99
CA GLU A 23 -12.51 -28.43 7.67
C GLU A 23 -11.13 -28.36 6.99
N ASN A 24 -11.10 -27.92 5.72
CA ASN A 24 -9.89 -27.81 4.91
C ASN A 24 -9.44 -26.35 4.82
N MET A 25 -9.19 -25.74 5.98
CA MET A 25 -8.58 -24.43 6.02
C MET A 25 -7.12 -24.55 5.57
N VAL A 26 -6.77 -23.88 4.47
CA VAL A 26 -5.38 -23.82 3.99
C VAL A 26 -4.88 -22.39 4.18
N SER A 27 -3.82 -22.23 4.98
CA SER A 27 -3.12 -20.95 5.05
C SER A 27 -2.03 -20.91 3.97
N GLY A 28 -2.02 -19.85 3.18
CA GLY A 28 -0.95 -19.58 2.21
C GLY A 28 -0.26 -18.26 2.51
N PHE A 29 0.65 -17.87 1.63
CA PHE A 29 1.31 -16.56 1.71
C PHE A 29 1.15 -15.83 0.40
N LEU A 30 0.89 -14.53 0.50
CA LEU A 30 0.85 -13.61 -0.62
C LEU A 30 2.00 -12.62 -0.48
N GLN A 31 2.60 -12.25 -1.61
CA GLN A 31 3.62 -11.21 -1.68
C GLN A 31 2.99 -9.93 -2.23
N LEU A 32 3.06 -8.88 -1.43
CA LEU A 32 2.69 -7.52 -1.81
C LEU A 32 3.95 -6.82 -2.31
N HIS A 33 3.88 -6.22 -3.48
CA HIS A 33 5.02 -5.57 -4.13
C HIS A 33 4.92 -4.06 -4.04
N TYR A 34 6.06 -3.39 -4.16
CA TYR A 34 6.14 -1.94 -4.18
C TYR A 34 5.14 -1.33 -5.19
N GLY A 35 4.31 -0.38 -4.71
CA GLY A 35 3.28 0.27 -5.51
C GLY A 35 1.95 -0.49 -5.61
N ASP A 36 1.79 -1.66 -5.00
CA ASP A 36 0.49 -2.32 -4.89
C ASP A 36 -0.46 -1.51 -4.02
N ILE A 37 -1.69 -1.33 -4.50
CA ILE A 37 -2.75 -0.62 -3.78
C ILE A 37 -3.62 -1.64 -3.06
N ILE A 38 -3.78 -1.46 -1.76
CA ILE A 38 -4.57 -2.34 -0.90
C ILE A 38 -5.76 -1.57 -0.35
N THR A 39 -6.95 -2.05 -0.67
CA THR A 39 -8.20 -1.58 -0.08
C THR A 39 -8.59 -2.52 1.05
N ILE A 40 -8.49 -2.03 2.28
CA ILE A 40 -8.95 -2.74 3.47
C ILE A 40 -10.46 -2.52 3.61
N SER A 41 -11.22 -3.62 3.68
CA SER A 41 -12.64 -3.61 3.96
C SER A 41 -12.93 -3.88 5.43
N ASN A 42 -14.16 -3.60 5.88
CA ASN A 42 -14.60 -3.86 7.26
C ASN A 42 -15.01 -5.33 7.49
N HIS A 43 -14.79 -6.21 6.51
CA HIS A 43 -15.16 -7.62 6.63
C HIS A 43 -14.00 -8.42 7.24
N GLY A 44 -14.17 -8.81 8.50
CA GLY A 44 -13.24 -9.68 9.21
C GLY A 44 -13.81 -11.09 9.41
N LYS A 45 -12.93 -12.07 9.56
CA LYS A 45 -13.24 -13.42 10.01
C LYS A 45 -12.31 -13.82 11.13
N PHE A 46 -12.88 -14.38 12.19
CA PHE A 46 -12.12 -14.93 13.30
C PHE A 46 -11.97 -16.44 13.11
N VAL A 47 -10.75 -16.92 13.22
CA VAL A 47 -10.43 -18.35 13.22
C VAL A 47 -9.92 -18.72 14.61
N PHE A 48 -10.57 -19.72 15.23
CA PHE A 48 -10.20 -20.22 16.54
C PHE A 48 -8.74 -20.70 16.55
N ASP A 49 -7.99 -20.40 17.61
CA ASP A 49 -6.55 -20.66 17.79
C ASP A 49 -5.57 -19.99 16.78
N VAL A 50 -6.06 -19.22 15.80
CA VAL A 50 -5.20 -18.50 14.83
C VAL A 50 -5.33 -16.99 14.96
N GLY A 51 -6.56 -16.47 15.00
CA GLY A 51 -6.84 -15.04 15.17
C GLY A 51 -7.69 -14.43 14.05
N TRP A 52 -7.57 -13.11 13.88
CA TRP A 52 -8.37 -12.33 12.95
C TRP A 52 -7.75 -12.26 11.56
N PHE A 53 -8.57 -12.50 10.55
CA PHE A 53 -8.28 -12.24 9.14
C PHE A 53 -9.19 -11.13 8.64
N ILE A 54 -8.65 -10.20 7.86
CA ILE A 54 -9.39 -9.09 7.25
C ILE A 54 -9.42 -9.27 5.75
N PHE A 55 -10.58 -9.03 5.16
CA PHE A 55 -10.76 -9.03 3.73
C PHE A 55 -10.17 -7.77 3.11
N ILE A 56 -9.22 -7.97 2.21
CA ILE A 56 -8.57 -6.92 1.44
C ILE A 56 -8.79 -7.12 -0.05
N THR A 57 -8.74 -6.04 -0.81
CA THR A 57 -8.65 -6.07 -2.27
C THR A 57 -7.33 -5.43 -2.68
N ILE A 58 -6.58 -6.09 -3.56
CA ILE A 58 -5.29 -5.62 -4.06
C ILE A 58 -5.47 -5.25 -5.53
N ASN A 59 -5.03 -4.04 -5.90
CA ASN A 59 -5.12 -3.50 -7.25
C ASN A 59 -6.53 -3.69 -7.88
N GLU A 60 -7.58 -3.49 -7.07
CA GLU A 60 -8.99 -3.64 -7.43
C GLU A 60 -9.43 -5.04 -7.96
N SER A 61 -8.52 -6.01 -8.01
CA SER A 61 -8.71 -7.28 -8.73
C SER A 61 -8.59 -8.49 -7.82
N THR A 62 -7.48 -8.61 -7.09
CA THR A 62 -7.22 -9.75 -6.21
C THR A 62 -7.91 -9.54 -4.87
N LYS A 63 -8.70 -10.51 -4.41
CA LYS A 63 -9.50 -10.42 -3.18
C LYS A 63 -9.14 -11.55 -2.25
N GLU A 64 -8.61 -11.22 -1.08
CA GLU A 64 -8.07 -12.21 -0.15
C GLU A 64 -8.39 -11.87 1.30
N PHE A 65 -8.46 -12.90 2.14
CA PHE A 65 -8.49 -12.74 3.60
C PHE A 65 -7.06 -12.80 4.12
N VAL A 66 -6.55 -11.69 4.66
CA VAL A 66 -5.18 -11.56 5.15
C VAL A 66 -5.14 -11.46 6.66
N PHE A 67 -4.12 -12.05 7.27
CA PHE A 67 -3.95 -12.04 8.71
C PHE A 67 -3.77 -10.60 9.22
N PHE A 68 -4.59 -10.22 10.20
CA PHE A 68 -4.67 -8.84 10.67
C PHE A 68 -3.33 -8.32 11.20
N ARG A 69 -2.60 -9.16 11.96
CA ARG A 69 -1.34 -8.76 12.59
C ARG A 69 -0.25 -8.43 11.57
N ASP A 70 -0.23 -9.11 10.42
CA ASP A 70 0.75 -8.83 9.37
C ASP A 70 0.51 -7.45 8.76
N LEU A 71 -0.76 -7.11 8.52
CA LEU A 71 -1.16 -5.78 8.03
C LEU A 71 -0.86 -4.69 9.06
N GLU A 72 -1.21 -4.92 10.33
CA GLU A 72 -0.94 -3.98 11.42
C GLU A 72 0.58 -3.73 11.58
N ALA A 73 1.39 -4.78 11.54
CA ALA A 73 2.84 -4.67 11.60
C ALA A 73 3.41 -3.91 10.39
N ALA A 74 2.90 -4.16 9.18
CA ALA A 74 3.33 -3.48 7.97
C ALA A 74 2.96 -1.98 7.98
N ILE A 75 1.80 -1.60 8.53
CA ILE A 75 1.41 -0.21 8.73
C ILE A 75 2.30 0.45 9.79
N HIS A 76 2.51 -0.20 10.94
CA HIS A 76 3.30 0.37 12.03
C HIS A 76 4.78 0.56 11.65
N SER A 77 5.31 -0.32 10.81
CA SER A 77 6.68 -0.23 10.28
C SER A 77 6.83 0.70 9.06
N LYS A 78 5.76 1.42 8.67
CA LYS A 78 5.72 2.31 7.49
C LYS A 78 6.00 1.63 6.15
N LYS A 79 5.84 0.31 6.08
CA LYS A 79 5.91 -0.47 4.84
C LYS A 79 4.63 -0.34 4.02
N LEU A 80 3.51 -0.14 4.70
CA LEU A 80 2.24 0.30 4.14
C LEU A 80 1.97 1.73 4.60
N GLU A 81 1.63 2.60 3.66
CA GLU A 81 1.27 3.99 3.94
C GLU A 81 -0.13 4.28 3.38
N SER A 82 -0.90 5.15 4.04
CA SER A 82 -2.22 5.49 3.50
C SER A 82 -2.05 6.25 2.19
N CYS A 83 -2.90 5.96 1.20
CA CYS A 83 -2.88 6.69 -0.06
C CYS A 83 -3.07 8.20 0.14
N ILE A 84 -3.86 8.59 1.15
CA ILE A 84 -4.11 10.00 1.48
C ILE A 84 -2.82 10.66 2.00
N ASP A 85 -2.07 9.98 2.87
CA ASP A 85 -0.82 10.51 3.43
C ASP A 85 0.22 10.74 2.34
N VAL A 86 0.33 9.82 1.37
CA VAL A 86 1.23 9.98 0.21
C VAL A 86 0.81 11.16 -0.67
N ILE A 87 -0.48 11.31 -0.95
CA ILE A 87 -1.00 12.45 -1.74
C ILE A 87 -0.70 13.78 -1.02
N LEU A 88 -0.93 13.83 0.29
CA LEU A 88 -0.69 15.02 1.11
C LEU A 88 0.81 15.36 1.15
N ASP A 89 1.69 14.39 1.38
CA ASP A 89 3.13 14.60 1.43
C ASP A 89 3.68 15.07 0.07
N TYR A 90 3.19 14.51 -1.03
CA TYR A 90 3.55 14.95 -2.38
C TYR A 90 3.10 16.39 -2.66
N SER A 91 1.84 16.71 -2.31
CA SER A 91 1.27 18.04 -2.53
C SER A 91 1.97 19.11 -1.69
N LEU A 92 2.26 18.82 -0.42
CA LEU A 92 3.02 19.70 0.46
C LEU A 92 4.45 19.90 -0.05
N SER A 93 5.12 18.83 -0.44
CA SER A 93 6.49 18.89 -0.96
C SER A 93 6.57 19.75 -2.23
N THR A 94 5.57 19.65 -3.11
CA THR A 94 5.43 20.49 -4.31
C THR A 94 5.26 21.96 -3.94
N PHE A 95 4.36 22.28 -3.01
CA PHE A 95 4.16 23.64 -2.53
C PHE A 95 5.41 24.26 -1.91
N TYR A 96 6.18 23.49 -1.12
CA TYR A 96 7.42 23.97 -0.55
C TYR A 96 8.54 24.11 -1.58
N LEU A 97 8.54 23.28 -2.63
CA LEU A 97 9.47 23.41 -3.75
C LEU A 97 9.23 24.73 -4.48
N ASP A 98 7.98 25.07 -4.78
CA ASP A 98 7.62 26.36 -5.38
C ASP A 98 8.03 27.54 -4.49
N LYS A 99 7.79 27.46 -3.18
CA LYS A 99 8.26 28.47 -2.22
C LYS A 99 9.78 28.59 -2.17
N SER A 100 10.51 27.49 -2.32
CA SER A 100 11.97 27.51 -2.33
C SER A 100 12.53 28.26 -3.54
N LEU A 101 11.86 28.17 -4.69
CA LEU A 101 12.18 28.95 -5.89
C LEU A 101 11.96 30.44 -5.66
N VAL A 102 10.82 30.81 -5.05
CA VAL A 102 10.52 32.22 -4.69
C VAL A 102 11.59 32.78 -3.76
N ASN A 103 11.99 32.01 -2.75
CA ASN A 103 12.98 32.41 -1.75
C ASN A 103 14.44 32.23 -2.22
N ARG A 104 14.67 31.78 -3.46
CA ARG A 104 15.99 31.45 -4.03
C ARG A 104 16.82 30.50 -3.15
N ASN A 105 16.16 29.62 -2.40
CA ASN A 105 16.83 28.65 -1.54
C ASN A 105 17.14 27.38 -2.34
N LYS A 106 18.36 27.32 -2.88
CA LYS A 106 18.84 26.23 -3.74
C LYS A 106 18.96 24.89 -3.02
N GLU A 107 19.39 24.89 -1.76
CA GLU A 107 19.57 23.66 -0.99
C GLU A 107 18.22 22.98 -0.71
N LEU A 108 17.25 23.78 -0.25
CA LEU A 108 15.89 23.31 -0.03
C LEU A 108 15.26 22.80 -1.33
N PHE A 109 15.44 23.53 -2.44
CA PHE A 109 14.95 23.12 -3.75
C PHE A 109 15.50 21.75 -4.18
N LEU A 110 16.82 21.56 -4.10
CA LEU A 110 17.46 20.30 -4.49
C LEU A 110 16.99 19.13 -3.61
N SER A 111 16.89 19.34 -2.30
CA SER A 111 16.41 18.30 -1.38
C SER A 111 14.96 17.88 -1.67
N LEU A 112 14.08 18.85 -1.93
CA LEU A 112 12.66 18.59 -2.23
C LEU A 112 12.49 17.96 -3.61
N SER A 113 13.29 18.38 -4.60
CA SER A 113 13.25 17.80 -5.94
C SER A 113 13.62 16.32 -5.93
N ASN A 114 14.64 15.93 -5.17
CA ASN A 114 15.02 14.52 -5.04
C ASN A 114 13.91 13.72 -4.36
N LYS A 115 13.37 14.21 -3.23
CA LYS A 115 12.26 13.56 -2.52
C LYS A 115 11.01 13.41 -3.42
N LEU A 116 10.66 14.45 -4.18
CA LEU A 116 9.53 14.40 -5.11
C LEU A 116 9.76 13.40 -6.24
N SER A 117 10.99 13.26 -6.74
CA SER A 117 11.30 12.25 -7.76
C SER A 117 11.05 10.84 -7.26
N GLU A 118 11.42 10.53 -6.02
CA GLU A 118 11.19 9.23 -5.39
C GLU A 118 9.70 8.97 -5.13
N SER A 119 8.99 9.97 -4.58
CA SER A 119 7.55 9.86 -4.27
C SER A 119 6.64 9.98 -5.50
N SER A 120 7.14 10.47 -6.64
CA SER A 120 6.37 10.68 -7.86
C SER A 120 5.75 9.39 -8.37
N PHE A 121 6.48 8.28 -8.30
CA PHE A 121 5.99 6.98 -8.73
C PHE A 121 4.75 6.55 -7.94
N LEU A 122 4.82 6.62 -6.60
CA LEU A 122 3.70 6.25 -5.73
C LEU A 122 2.51 7.19 -5.94
N PHE A 123 2.76 8.50 -6.04
CA PHE A 123 1.71 9.47 -6.31
C PHE A 123 1.00 9.22 -7.63
N HIS A 124 1.75 8.97 -8.72
CA HIS A 124 1.18 8.62 -10.02
C HIS A 124 0.40 7.30 -9.97
N ARG A 125 0.89 6.31 -9.22
CA ARG A 125 0.21 5.03 -9.08
C ARG A 125 -1.16 5.18 -8.42
N ILE A 126 -1.25 6.03 -7.40
CA ILE A 126 -2.50 6.31 -6.67
C ILE A 126 -3.46 7.13 -7.54
N THR A 127 -2.96 8.16 -8.22
CA THR A 127 -3.78 9.13 -8.97
C THR A 127 -4.24 8.64 -10.34
N ASN A 128 -3.44 7.82 -11.03
CA ASN A 128 -3.74 7.44 -12.41
C ASN A 128 -4.65 6.22 -12.56
N LYS A 129 -4.99 5.46 -11.50
CA LYS A 129 -5.81 4.22 -11.58
C LYS A 129 -5.67 3.47 -12.93
N PHE A 130 -4.45 3.22 -13.41
CA PHE A 130 -4.28 2.48 -14.66
C PHE A 130 -4.79 1.06 -14.41
N PRO A 131 -5.85 0.58 -15.11
CA PRO A 131 -6.05 -0.86 -15.22
C PRO A 131 -4.75 -1.40 -15.81
N ALA A 132 -4.20 -2.45 -15.21
CA ALA A 132 -3.11 -3.18 -15.83
C ALA A 132 -3.54 -3.48 -17.26
N GLU A 133 -2.82 -2.95 -18.24
CA GLU A 133 -3.05 -3.28 -19.64
C GLU A 133 -3.03 -4.80 -19.73
N ASN A 134 -4.14 -5.37 -20.21
CA ASN A 134 -4.21 -6.75 -20.63
C ASN A 134 -3.14 -6.94 -21.70
N GLN A 135 -1.99 -7.51 -21.32
CA GLN A 135 -1.06 -8.08 -22.27
C GLN A 135 -1.57 -9.47 -22.64
N THR A 136 -2.37 -9.54 -23.71
CA THR A 136 -2.36 -10.58 -24.76
C THR A 136 -3.27 -10.16 -25.89
#